data_AF-A0A661KW54-F1
#
_entry.id   AF-A0A661KW54-F1
#
_cell.length_a   1.000
_cell.length_b   1.000
_cell.length_c   1.000
_cell.angle_alpha   90.00
_cell.angle_beta   90.00
_cell.angle_gamma   90.00
#
_symmetry.space_group_name_H-M   'P 1'
#
loop_
_entity.id
_entity.type
_entity.pdbx_description
1 polymer ?
#
loop_
_entity_poly.entity_id
_entity_poly.type
_entity_poly.pdbx_seq_one_letter_code
_entity_poly.pdbx_strand_id
1 'polypeptide(L)'
;MDKVSNKTTDKQAVPILKKAMEQDIETIWERYQKQLPQCGYGQLGVCCTLCALGPCRIDPFGDDPKKGVCGADKDTMVARNLLQMLSSGAAAHSDHGREILEVALKT
;
A
#
# COMPACT_ATOMS: atom_id res chain seq x y z
N MET A 1 -21.63 6.64 -19.01
CA MET A 1 -20.88 5.39 -18.79
C MET A 1 -21.47 4.70 -17.57
N ASP A 2 -21.83 3.42 -17.66
CA ASP A 2 -22.38 2.68 -16.51
C ASP A 2 -21.36 2.61 -15.35
N LYS A 3 -21.83 2.59 -14.09
CA LYS A 3 -20.98 2.55 -12.89
C LYS A 3 -19.96 1.40 -12.88
N VAL A 4 -20.22 0.33 -13.64
CA VAL A 4 -19.32 -0.83 -13.77
C VAL A 4 -18.26 -0.65 -14.85
N SER A 5 -18.56 0.01 -15.97
CA SER A 5 -17.58 0.20 -17.06
C SER A 5 -16.48 1.20 -16.72
N ASN A 6 -16.70 2.06 -15.73
CA ASN A 6 -15.67 2.92 -15.16
C ASN A 6 -14.70 2.19 -14.21
N LYS A 7 -14.98 0.93 -13.84
CA LYS A 7 -14.16 0.14 -12.91
C LYS A 7 -13.20 -0.81 -13.62
N THR A 8 -13.54 -1.32 -14.79
CA THR A 8 -12.68 -2.29 -15.48
C THR A 8 -12.84 -2.20 -17.00
N THR A 9 -11.74 -2.43 -17.71
CA THR A 9 -11.74 -2.66 -19.16
C THR A 9 -11.83 -4.15 -19.50
N ASP A 10 -11.67 -5.05 -18.51
CA ASP A 10 -11.82 -6.48 -18.68
C ASP A 10 -13.31 -6.85 -18.83
N LYS A 11 -13.66 -7.35 -20.02
CA LYS A 11 -15.02 -7.77 -20.38
C LYS A 11 -15.52 -8.93 -19.51
N GLN A 12 -14.63 -9.79 -19.01
CA GLN A 12 -15.00 -10.93 -18.16
C GLN A 12 -15.33 -10.49 -16.73
N ALA A 13 -14.68 -9.42 -16.25
CA ALA A 13 -14.97 -8.85 -14.94
C ALA A 13 -16.32 -8.10 -14.90
N VAL A 14 -16.80 -7.55 -16.03
CA VAL A 14 -18.07 -6.79 -16.09
C VAL A 14 -19.29 -7.55 -15.55
N PRO A 15 -19.64 -8.77 -16.01
CA PRO A 15 -20.79 -9.50 -15.48
C PRO A 15 -20.64 -9.82 -13.99
N ILE A 16 -19.42 -10.09 -13.51
CA ILE A 16 -19.15 -10.37 -12.10
C ILE A 16 -19.36 -9.13 -11.23
N LEU A 17 -18.87 -7.98 -11.68
CA LEU A 17 -19.05 -6.70 -10.97
C LEU A 17 -20.52 -6.25 -10.97
N LYS A 18 -21.28 -6.51 -12.05
CA LYS A 18 -22.73 -6.25 -12.08
C LYS A 18 -23.46 -7.10 -11.05
N LYS A 19 -23.19 -8.41 -11.03
CA LYS A 19 -23.77 -9.33 -10.06
C LYS A 19 -23.42 -8.94 -8.63
N ALA A 20 -22.16 -8.59 -8.36
CA ALA A 20 -21.75 -8.13 -7.03
C ALA A 20 -22.54 -6.89 -6.59
N MET A 21 -22.72 -5.92 -7.49
CA MET A 21 -23.52 -4.72 -7.22
C MET A 21 -25.01 -5.03 -7.00
N GLU A 22 -25.60 -5.94 -7.77
CA GLU A 22 -27.00 -6.38 -7.63
C GLU A 22 -27.24 -7.12 -6.30
N GLN A 23 -26.21 -7.81 -5.78
CA GLN A 23 -26.26 -8.58 -4.54
C GLN A 23 -25.75 -7.79 -3.33
N ASP A 24 -25.47 -6.49 -3.47
CA ASP A 24 -24.88 -5.64 -2.44
C ASP A 24 -23.57 -6.19 -1.83
N ILE A 25 -22.79 -6.88 -2.66
CA ILE A 25 -21.47 -7.43 -2.29
C ILE A 25 -20.40 -6.38 -2.53
N GLU A 26 -19.75 -5.95 -1.45
CA GLU A 26 -18.67 -4.98 -1.52
C GLU A 26 -17.42 -5.56 -2.22
N THR A 27 -16.94 -4.89 -3.27
CA THR A 27 -15.70 -5.26 -3.97
C THR A 27 -14.56 -4.29 -3.65
N ILE A 28 -13.38 -4.55 -4.24
CA ILE A 28 -12.22 -3.65 -4.10
C ILE A 28 -12.53 -2.21 -4.58
N TRP A 29 -13.43 -2.04 -5.55
CA TRP A 29 -13.77 -0.72 -6.09
C TRP A 29 -14.52 0.12 -5.08
N GLU A 30 -15.50 -0.46 -4.37
CA GLU A 30 -16.23 0.22 -3.30
C GLU A 30 -15.29 0.57 -2.15
N ARG A 31 -14.42 -0.37 -1.74
CA ARG A 31 -13.42 -0.10 -0.69
C ARG A 31 -12.44 1.00 -1.09
N TYR A 32 -11.98 1.01 -2.33
CA TYR A 32 -11.11 2.06 -2.85
C TYR A 32 -11.80 3.42 -2.78
N GLN A 33 -13.06 3.53 -3.24
CA GLN A 33 -13.82 4.78 -3.16
C GLN A 33 -14.00 5.27 -1.72
N LYS A 34 -14.25 4.36 -0.76
CA LYS A 34 -14.33 4.70 0.67
C LYS A 34 -13.01 5.19 1.27
N GLN A 35 -11.87 4.86 0.65
CA GLN A 35 -10.55 5.29 1.07
C GLN A 35 -10.11 6.62 0.44
N LEU A 36 -10.91 7.22 -0.45
CA LEU A 36 -10.60 8.49 -1.09
C LEU A 36 -11.11 9.70 -0.29
N PRO A 37 -10.30 10.78 -0.17
CA PRO A 37 -8.90 10.86 -0.53
C PRO A 37 -8.02 10.06 0.45
N GLN A 38 -7.01 9.37 -0.07
CA GLN A 38 -6.05 8.66 0.79
C GLN A 38 -5.17 9.66 1.56
N CYS A 39 -4.52 9.19 2.63
CA CYS A 39 -3.66 10.03 3.47
C CYS A 39 -2.46 10.60 2.69
N GLY A 40 -2.40 11.92 2.54
CA GLY A 40 -1.32 12.60 1.80
C GLY A 40 0.08 12.40 2.40
N TYR A 41 0.22 12.38 3.73
CA TYR A 41 1.53 12.12 4.36
C TYR A 41 2.06 10.71 4.06
N GLY A 42 1.16 9.73 4.01
CA GLY A 42 1.49 8.35 3.64
C GLY A 42 1.86 8.24 2.17
N GLN A 43 1.09 8.88 1.29
CA GLN A 43 1.38 8.92 -0.15
C GLN A 43 2.72 9.60 -0.47
N LEU A 44 3.08 10.64 0.27
CA LEU A 44 4.36 11.34 0.14
C LEU A 44 5.52 10.65 0.89
N GLY A 45 5.24 9.62 1.70
CA GLY A 45 6.25 8.89 2.47
C GLY A 45 6.86 9.63 3.66
N VAL A 46 6.26 10.75 4.08
CA VAL A 46 6.77 11.65 5.14
C VAL A 46 6.15 11.40 6.53
N CYS A 47 5.43 10.28 6.68
CA CYS A 47 4.95 9.77 7.97
C CYS A 47 5.79 8.55 8.38
N CYS A 48 6.37 8.57 9.59
CA CYS A 48 7.20 7.48 10.10
C CYS A 48 6.59 6.87 11.37
N THR A 49 6.40 5.55 11.36
CA THR A 49 5.81 4.75 12.45
C THR A 49 6.73 3.62 12.93
N LEU A 50 8.02 3.68 12.60
CA LEU A 50 8.98 2.60 12.85
C LEU A 50 9.37 2.39 14.32
N CYS A 51 8.92 3.26 15.24
CA CYS A 51 9.21 3.13 16.65
C CYS A 51 8.08 3.72 17.52
N ALA A 52 8.13 3.45 18.81
CA ALA A 52 7.16 3.91 19.80
C ALA A 52 7.20 5.42 20.11
N LEU A 53 8.20 6.15 19.63
CA LEU A 53 8.28 7.62 19.79
C LEU A 53 7.44 8.37 18.74
N GLY A 54 7.03 7.68 17.66
CA GLY A 54 6.15 8.24 16.63
C GLY A 54 4.67 8.15 16.99
N PRO A 55 3.75 8.41 16.03
CA PRO A 55 4.03 8.71 14.63
C PRO A 55 4.67 10.09 14.44
N CYS A 56 5.79 10.15 13.74
CA CYS A 56 6.38 11.42 13.30
C CYS A 56 5.84 11.79 11.92
N ARG A 57 5.53 13.07 11.67
CA ARG A 57 5.14 13.58 10.36
C ARG A 57 5.97 14.80 10.03
N ILE A 58 6.56 14.85 8.84
CA ILE A 58 7.24 16.04 8.33
C ILE A 58 6.26 16.84 7.49
N ASP A 59 6.19 18.15 7.72
CA ASP A 59 5.44 19.05 6.84
C ASP A 59 6.17 19.17 5.49
N PRO A 60 5.57 18.70 4.38
CA PRO A 60 6.20 18.76 3.06
C PRO A 60 6.17 20.17 2.44
N PHE A 61 5.37 21.11 2.98
CA PHE A 61 5.12 22.44 2.40
C PHE A 61 5.44 23.62 3.33
N GLY A 62 5.44 23.44 4.65
CA GLY A 62 5.62 24.50 5.65
C GLY A 62 7.01 24.57 6.30
N ASP A 63 7.12 25.27 7.43
CA ASP A 63 8.38 25.58 8.12
C ASP A 63 8.83 24.52 9.15
N ASP A 64 7.90 23.83 9.84
CA ASP A 64 8.22 22.77 10.82
C ASP A 64 7.03 21.82 11.02
N PRO A 65 7.24 20.57 11.48
CA PRO A 65 8.52 19.99 11.90
C PRO A 65 9.35 19.46 10.72
N LYS A 66 10.65 19.77 10.68
CA LYS A 66 11.59 19.24 9.66
C LYS A 66 12.22 17.89 9.98
N LYS A 67 12.10 17.44 11.24
CA LYS A 67 12.66 16.17 11.73
C LYS A 67 11.66 15.44 12.63
N GLY A 68 11.76 14.12 12.66
CA GLY A 68 11.10 13.30 13.68
C GLY A 68 11.77 13.44 15.05
N VAL A 69 11.17 12.84 16.08
CA VAL A 69 11.67 12.88 17.47
C VAL A 69 13.13 12.41 17.57
N CYS A 70 13.52 11.42 16.77
CA CYS A 70 14.88 10.89 16.72
C CYS A 70 15.86 11.72 15.86
N GLY A 71 15.41 12.81 15.24
CA GLY A 71 16.22 13.66 14.35
C GLY A 71 16.22 13.26 12.87
N ALA A 72 15.53 12.18 12.48
CA ALA A 72 15.41 11.79 11.07
C ALA A 72 14.62 12.83 10.26
N ASP A 73 15.15 13.24 9.12
CA ASP A 73 14.50 14.17 8.19
C ASP A 73 13.59 13.47 7.19
N LYS A 74 12.95 14.24 6.31
CA LYS A 74 12.04 13.72 5.27
C LYS A 74 12.71 12.69 4.35
N ASP A 75 13.96 12.93 3.96
CA ASP A 75 14.64 12.09 2.98
C ASP A 75 14.93 10.71 3.60
N THR A 76 15.39 10.72 4.85
CA THR A 76 15.57 9.51 5.66
C THR A 76 14.24 8.77 5.86
N MET A 77 13.15 9.48 6.17
CA MET A 77 11.83 8.86 6.37
C MET A 77 11.30 8.20 5.08
N VAL A 78 11.37 8.92 3.95
CA VAL A 78 10.92 8.42 2.65
C VAL A 78 11.75 7.19 2.24
N ALA A 79 13.08 7.26 2.37
CA ALA A 79 13.96 6.15 2.04
C ALA A 79 13.65 4.90 2.90
N ARG A 80 13.41 5.07 4.20
CA ARG A 80 13.06 3.96 5.11
C ARG A 80 11.70 3.34 4.76
N ASN A 81 10.70 4.16 4.50
CA ASN A 81 9.36 3.69 4.14
C ASN A 81 9.39 2.91 2.82
N LEU A 82 10.10 3.43 1.81
CA LEU A 82 10.29 2.72 0.53
C LEU A 82 11.07 1.41 0.72
N LEU A 83 12.18 1.44 1.48
CA LEU A 83 12.97 0.24 1.76
C LEU A 83 12.14 -0.84 2.45
N GLN A 84 11.25 -0.48 3.39
CA GLN A 84 10.37 -1.43 4.04
C GLN A 84 9.42 -2.11 3.04
N MET A 85 8.83 -1.36 2.11
CA MET A 85 7.96 -1.91 1.05
C MET A 85 8.73 -2.88 0.15
N LEU A 86 9.95 -2.50 -0.28
CA LEU A 86 10.82 -3.34 -1.10
C LEU A 86 11.24 -4.61 -0.36
N SER A 87 11.57 -4.49 0.93
CA SER A 87 12.01 -5.61 1.77
C SER A 87 10.90 -6.64 1.93
N SER A 88 9.65 -6.23 2.09
CA SER A 88 8.50 -7.15 2.14
C SER A 88 8.33 -7.93 0.83
N GLY A 89 8.49 -7.28 -0.32
CA GLY A 89 8.43 -7.95 -1.63
C GLY A 89 9.61 -8.90 -1.87
N ALA A 90 10.83 -8.48 -1.51
CA ALA A 90 12.02 -9.31 -1.60
C ALA A 90 11.92 -10.55 -0.68
N ALA A 91 11.39 -10.38 0.54
CA ALA A 91 11.14 -11.48 1.46
C ALA A 91 10.14 -12.49 0.88
N ALA A 92 9.06 -12.03 0.24
CA ALA A 92 8.09 -12.92 -0.40
C ALA A 92 8.72 -13.78 -1.52
N HIS A 93 9.55 -13.18 -2.39
CA HIS A 93 10.27 -13.94 -3.42
C HIS A 93 11.35 -14.86 -2.83
N SER A 94 12.06 -14.40 -1.81
CA SER A 94 13.06 -15.21 -1.12
C SER A 94 12.43 -16.44 -0.47
N ASP A 95 11.24 -16.29 0.12
CA ASP A 95 10.53 -17.40 0.75
C ASP A 95 10.00 -18.39 -0.29
N HIS A 96 9.35 -17.89 -1.34
CA HIS A 96 8.92 -18.72 -2.47
C HIS A 96 10.07 -19.58 -3.02
N GLY A 97 11.25 -18.98 -3.25
CA GLY A 97 12.43 -19.71 -3.71
C GLY A 97 12.91 -20.78 -2.71
N ARG A 98 12.83 -20.49 -1.41
CA ARG A 98 13.15 -21.45 -0.34
C ARG A 98 12.19 -22.64 -0.36
N GLU A 99 10.89 -22.40 -0.51
CA GLU A 99 9.87 -23.46 -0.58
C GLU A 99 10.10 -24.40 -1.77
N ILE A 100 10.40 -23.85 -2.96
CA ILE A 100 10.72 -24.67 -4.15
C ILE A 100 11.93 -25.57 -3.86
N LEU A 101 13.00 -25.01 -3.28
CA LEU A 101 14.20 -25.77 -2.96
C LEU A 101 13.92 -26.87 -1.94
N GLU A 102 13.12 -26.58 -0.91
CA GLU A 102 12.72 -27.56 0.09
C GLU A 102 11.95 -28.73 -0.52
N VAL A 103 11.01 -28.46 -1.45
CA VAL A 103 10.28 -29.50 -2.17
C VAL A 103 11.23 -30.33 -3.04
N ALA A 104 12.10 -29.69 -3.81
CA ALA A 104 13.03 -30.36 -4.71
C ALA A 104 14.06 -31.24 -4.00
N LEU A 105 14.47 -30.90 -2.77
CA LEU A 105 15.40 -31.71 -1.99
C LEU A 105 14.72 -32.88 -1.25
N LYS A 106 13.39 -32.88 -1.12
CA LYS A 106 12.61 -33.94 -0.47
C LYS A 106 12.11 -35.02 -1.45
N THR A 107 12.22 -34.78 -2.75
CA THR A 107 11.98 -35.77 -3.83
C THR A 107 13.25 -36.51 -4.19
#